data_AF-A0A6P4BP69-F1
#
_entry.id   AF-A0A6P4BP69-F1
#
_cell.length_a   1.000
_cell.length_b   1.000
_cell.length_c   1.000
_cell.angle_alpha   90.00
_cell.angle_beta   90.00
_cell.angle_gamma   90.00
#
_symmetry.space_group_name_H-M   'P 1'
#
loop_
_entity.id
_entity.type
_entity.pdbx_description
1 polymer ?
#
loop_
_entity_poly.entity_id
_entity_poly.type
_entity_poly.pdbx_seq_one_letter_code
_entity_poly.pdbx_strand_id
1 'polypeptide(L)'
;MELPMEARAIPMGVGSSEPVVLQEDIIPEDITSYNFTRTIWKGLVLPRVELFVWFVLTGRVNTKERLSWLGVIHQEDVVCVFCNKITEYGHHLFLGCDFAWQVWCAWLSFVGRQWPYPRMLKEHFISWTEISASKEERKM
;
A
#
# COMPACT_ATOMS: atom_id res chain seq x y z
N MET A 1 -13.19 43.77 52.83
CA MET A 1 -12.55 42.61 52.16
C MET A 1 -13.69 41.89 51.47
N GLU A 2 -13.85 42.24 50.20
CA GLU A 2 -15.03 42.06 49.34
C GLU A 2 -15.23 40.58 48.92
N LEU A 3 -16.46 40.22 48.53
CA LEU A 3 -16.87 38.94 47.90
C LEU A 3 -16.71 38.99 46.34
N PRO A 4 -17.26 38.07 45.51
CA PRO A 4 -16.55 37.03 44.75
C PRO A 4 -16.77 37.12 43.20
N MET A 5 -16.48 36.02 42.48
CA MET A 5 -16.81 35.71 41.07
C MET A 5 -15.80 36.13 40.00
N GLU A 6 -15.18 35.14 39.35
CA GLU A 6 -14.97 35.18 37.90
C GLU A 6 -14.72 33.77 37.35
N ALA A 7 -15.66 33.31 36.51
CA ALA A 7 -15.43 32.26 35.54
C ALA A 7 -14.63 32.86 34.36
N ARG A 8 -13.69 32.10 33.77
CA ARG A 8 -13.63 31.84 32.31
C ARG A 8 -12.31 31.26 31.80
N ALA A 9 -12.50 30.40 30.81
CA ALA A 9 -11.68 30.13 29.62
C ALA A 9 -10.43 29.24 29.75
N ILE A 10 -10.60 28.05 29.18
CA ILE A 10 -9.56 27.20 28.60
C ILE A 10 -8.94 27.95 27.41
N PRO A 11 -7.61 28.05 27.28
CA PRO A 11 -6.99 28.21 25.98
C PRO A 11 -6.72 26.82 25.40
N MET A 12 -7.49 26.45 24.38
CA MET A 12 -7.13 25.37 23.46
C MET A 12 -5.79 25.75 22.84
N GLY A 13 -4.75 24.97 23.16
CA GLY A 13 -3.42 25.13 22.61
C GLY A 13 -3.48 25.01 21.09
N VAL A 14 -3.07 26.09 20.45
CA VAL A 14 -2.87 26.26 19.01
C VAL A 14 -2.15 25.04 18.43
N GLY A 15 -2.79 24.43 17.42
CA GLY A 15 -2.15 23.44 16.57
C GLY A 15 -0.93 24.03 15.91
N SER A 16 0.25 23.56 16.35
CA SER A 16 1.47 23.70 15.59
C SER A 16 1.34 22.83 14.34
N SER A 17 1.03 23.45 13.22
CA SER A 17 1.30 22.88 11.90
C SER A 17 2.82 22.77 11.77
N GLU A 18 3.39 21.67 12.28
CA GLU A 18 4.72 21.27 11.86
C GLU A 18 4.70 21.10 10.35
N PRO A 19 5.69 21.65 9.61
CA PRO A 19 5.78 21.41 8.19
C PRO A 19 5.97 19.90 8.00
N VAL A 20 4.99 19.26 7.38
CA VAL A 20 5.08 17.86 6.93
C VAL A 20 6.28 17.77 6.00
N VAL A 21 7.41 17.33 6.55
CA VAL A 21 8.59 16.99 5.77
C VAL A 21 8.17 15.82 4.90
N LEU A 22 8.12 16.03 3.58
CA LEU A 22 8.04 14.95 2.61
C LEU A 22 9.30 14.11 2.81
N GLN A 23 9.21 13.11 3.68
CA GLN A 23 10.23 12.11 3.83
C GLN A 23 10.34 11.46 2.45
N GLU A 24 11.47 11.69 1.80
CA GLU A 24 11.84 11.00 0.58
C GLU A 24 11.96 9.52 0.97
N ASP A 25 10.86 8.77 0.89
CA ASP A 25 10.88 7.33 1.09
C ASP A 25 11.81 6.77 0.03
N ILE A 26 13.05 6.51 0.44
CA ILE A 26 14.11 5.97 -0.41
C ILE A 26 13.55 4.66 -0.96
N ILE A 27 13.22 4.67 -2.26
CA ILE A 27 12.77 3.45 -2.94
C ILE A 27 13.89 2.44 -2.73
N PRO A 28 13.62 1.24 -2.17
CA PRO A 28 14.68 0.30 -1.93
C PRO A 28 15.35 -0.06 -3.27
N GLU A 29 16.69 0.01 -3.30
CA GLU A 29 17.52 -0.03 -4.52
C GLU A 29 17.26 -1.29 -5.38
N ASP A 30 16.84 -2.36 -4.71
CA ASP A 30 16.48 -3.64 -5.29
C ASP A 30 15.17 -3.58 -6.12
N ILE A 31 14.25 -2.66 -5.85
CA ILE A 31 13.02 -2.39 -6.64
C ILE A 31 13.34 -1.52 -7.86
N THR A 32 14.33 -0.62 -7.75
CA THR A 32 14.75 0.23 -8.87
C THR A 32 15.71 -0.45 -9.83
N SER A 33 16.20 -1.65 -9.51
CA SER A 33 17.11 -2.39 -10.37
C SER A 33 16.53 -2.65 -11.77
N TYR A 34 17.38 -2.60 -12.80
CA TYR A 34 16.96 -2.87 -14.19
C TYR A 34 16.32 -4.26 -14.34
N ASN A 35 16.87 -5.26 -13.66
CA ASN A 35 16.33 -6.63 -13.70
C ASN A 35 14.89 -6.69 -13.15
N PHE A 36 14.62 -6.00 -12.04
CA PHE A 36 13.29 -5.98 -11.45
C PHE A 36 12.31 -5.13 -12.27
N THR A 37 12.70 -3.94 -12.71
CA THR A 37 11.82 -3.09 -13.54
C THR A 37 11.45 -3.78 -14.86
N ARG A 38 12.37 -4.54 -15.47
CA ARG A 38 12.07 -5.36 -16.66
C ARG A 38 11.00 -6.42 -16.42
N THR A 39 10.82 -6.94 -15.21
CA THR A 39 9.74 -7.91 -14.94
C THR A 39 8.36 -7.26 -14.88
N ILE A 40 8.29 -5.93 -14.70
CA ILE A 40 7.05 -5.13 -14.70
C ILE A 40 6.66 -4.74 -16.12
N TRP A 41 7.60 -4.23 -16.91
CA TRP A 41 7.36 -3.70 -18.26
C TRP A 41 7.47 -4.79 -19.34
N LYS A 42 6.55 -5.75 -19.32
CA LYS A 42 6.55 -6.87 -20.29
C LYS A 42 5.69 -6.61 -21.53
N GLY A 43 4.82 -5.61 -21.51
CA GLY A 43 3.86 -5.31 -22.58
C GLY A 43 2.73 -6.34 -22.70
N LEU A 44 2.53 -7.19 -21.67
CA LEU A 44 1.49 -8.23 -21.67
C LEU A 44 0.10 -7.69 -21.29
N VAL A 45 0.06 -6.51 -20.70
CA VAL A 45 -1.16 -5.83 -20.24
C VAL A 45 -1.11 -4.37 -20.67
N LEU A 46 -2.24 -3.65 -20.50
CA LEU A 46 -2.28 -2.22 -20.80
C LEU A 46 -1.24 -1.45 -19.97
N PRO A 47 -0.57 -0.41 -20.52
CA PRO A 47 0.46 0.35 -19.80
C PRO A 47 0.00 0.92 -18.46
N ARG A 48 -1.28 1.28 -18.34
CA ARG A 48 -1.88 1.74 -17.07
C ARG A 48 -1.82 0.70 -15.94
N VAL A 49 -1.88 -0.59 -16.28
CA VAL A 49 -1.81 -1.69 -15.32
C VAL A 49 -0.36 -1.91 -14.89
N GLU A 50 0.60 -1.84 -15.82
CA GLU A 50 2.03 -1.92 -15.49
C GLU A 50 2.46 -0.75 -14.59
N LEU A 51 2.01 0.47 -14.90
CA LEU A 51 2.20 1.66 -14.05
C LEU A 51 1.59 1.48 -12.67
N PHE A 52 0.38 0.92 -12.59
CA PHE A 52 -0.25 0.64 -11.31
C PHE A 52 0.57 -0.35 -10.48
N VAL A 53 1.05 -1.44 -11.09
CA VAL A 53 1.93 -2.42 -10.44
C VAL A 53 3.21 -1.75 -9.93
N TRP A 54 3.85 -0.91 -10.73
CA TRP A 54 5.00 -0.11 -10.31
C TRP A 54 4.72 0.76 -9.08
N PHE A 55 3.57 1.44 -9.05
CA PHE A 55 3.18 2.24 -7.88
C PHE A 55 2.90 1.39 -6.65
N VAL A 56 2.25 0.24 -6.79
CA VAL A 56 2.04 -0.68 -5.67
C VAL A 56 3.38 -1.17 -5.11
N LEU A 57 4.31 -1.56 -5.98
CA LEU A 57 5.62 -2.09 -5.57
C LEU A 57 6.51 -1.02 -4.94
N THR A 58 6.43 0.22 -5.42
CA THR A 58 7.19 1.35 -4.85
C THR A 58 6.49 2.04 -3.68
N GLY A 59 5.35 1.52 -3.21
CA GLY A 59 4.58 2.14 -2.12
C GLY A 59 3.93 3.48 -2.47
N ARG A 60 3.82 3.80 -3.76
CA ARG A 60 3.29 5.08 -4.29
C ARG A 60 1.80 5.09 -4.61
N VAL A 61 1.10 4.02 -4.29
CA VAL A 61 -0.36 3.98 -4.41
C VAL A 61 -1.00 4.91 -3.36
N ASN A 62 -2.15 5.51 -3.69
CA ASN A 62 -2.91 6.36 -2.78
C ASN A 62 -3.67 5.53 -1.72
N THR A 63 -2.95 4.89 -0.81
CA THR A 63 -3.55 4.29 0.39
C THR A 63 -3.93 5.37 1.38
N LYS A 64 -4.93 5.11 2.22
CA LYS A 64 -5.33 6.08 3.26
C LYS A 64 -4.19 6.42 4.22
N GLU A 65 -3.32 5.47 4.57
CA GLU A 65 -2.10 5.77 5.36
C GLU A 65 -1.26 6.86 4.68
N ARG A 66 -0.98 6.72 3.39
CA ARG A 66 -0.20 7.70 2.62
C ARG A 66 -0.94 9.04 2.49
N LEU A 67 -2.25 9.02 2.25
CA LEU A 67 -3.06 10.23 2.17
C LEU A 67 -3.10 10.98 3.50
N SER A 68 -3.15 10.26 4.62
CA SER A 68 -3.11 10.86 5.95
C SER A 68 -1.76 11.46 6.25
N TRP A 69 -0.68 10.76 5.88
CA TRP A 69 0.68 11.29 6.00
C TRP A 69 0.89 12.57 5.17
N LEU A 70 0.26 12.66 3.99
CA LEU A 70 0.25 13.87 3.15
C LEU A 70 -0.71 14.97 3.63
N GLY A 71 -1.45 14.76 4.73
CA GLY A 71 -2.41 15.73 5.27
C GLY A 71 -3.70 15.88 4.46
N VAL A 72 -3.99 14.95 3.56
CA VAL A 72 -5.21 14.96 2.73
C VAL A 72 -6.44 14.46 3.51
N ILE A 73 -6.23 13.52 4.44
CA ILE A 73 -7.29 12.96 5.31
C ILE A 73 -6.83 12.94 6.78
N HIS A 74 -7.79 12.87 7.71
CA HIS A 74 -7.51 12.76 9.13
C HIS A 74 -6.95 11.38 9.49
N GLN A 75 -6.10 11.33 10.54
CA GLN A 75 -5.50 10.07 11.02
C GLN A 75 -6.53 9.06 11.54
N GLU A 76 -7.72 9.53 11.93
CA GLU A 76 -8.84 8.68 12.34
C GLU A 76 -9.52 7.97 11.17
N ASP A 77 -9.36 8.45 9.94
CA ASP A 77 -10.02 7.92 8.73
C ASP A 77 -9.18 6.89 7.97
N VAL A 78 -8.06 6.45 8.53
CA VAL A 78 -7.07 5.58 7.86
C VAL A 78 -7.44 4.10 7.83
N VAL A 79 -8.57 3.72 8.43
CA VAL A 79 -8.99 2.33 8.48
C VAL A 79 -9.31 1.79 7.07
N CYS A 80 -8.84 0.59 6.78
CA CYS A 80 -9.03 -0.13 5.52
C CYS A 80 -10.49 -0.20 5.11
N VAL A 81 -10.77 0.25 3.88
CA VAL A 81 -12.13 0.29 3.31
C VAL A 81 -12.79 -1.08 3.17
N PHE A 82 -12.00 -2.14 3.10
CA PHE A 82 -12.52 -3.49 2.87
C PHE A 82 -12.84 -4.24 4.16
N CYS A 83 -11.97 -4.18 5.17
CA CYS A 83 -12.16 -4.94 6.41
C CYS A 83 -12.68 -4.09 7.57
N ASN A 84 -12.55 -2.77 7.54
CA ASN A 84 -12.87 -1.85 8.62
C ASN A 84 -12.22 -2.21 9.98
N LYS A 85 -11.04 -2.85 9.98
CA LYS A 85 -10.36 -3.33 11.20
C LYS A 85 -8.95 -2.77 11.41
N ILE A 86 -8.15 -2.72 10.34
CA ILE A 86 -6.71 -2.38 10.38
C ILE A 86 -6.48 -1.17 9.48
N THR A 87 -5.44 -0.38 9.75
CA THR A 87 -4.99 0.72 8.89
C THR A 87 -4.77 0.27 7.44
N GLU A 88 -5.18 1.10 6.49
CA GLU A 88 -5.00 0.87 5.06
C GLU A 88 -3.60 1.28 4.61
N TYR A 89 -2.75 0.30 4.40
CA TYR A 89 -1.46 0.45 3.72
C TYR A 89 -1.34 -0.58 2.59
N GLY A 90 -0.39 -0.39 1.68
CA GLY A 90 -0.34 -1.14 0.42
C GLY A 90 -0.43 -2.67 0.60
N HIS A 91 0.37 -3.24 1.51
CA HIS A 91 0.35 -4.68 1.73
C HIS A 91 -0.98 -5.18 2.30
N HIS A 92 -1.56 -4.48 3.29
CA HIS A 92 -2.87 -4.86 3.81
C HIS A 92 -3.95 -4.73 2.73
N LEU A 93 -3.98 -3.64 1.98
CA LEU A 93 -4.99 -3.41 0.94
C LEU A 93 -5.02 -4.51 -0.13
N PHE A 94 -3.86 -5.00 -0.58
CA PHE A 94 -3.78 -5.96 -1.70
C PHE A 94 -3.61 -7.43 -1.32
N LEU A 95 -3.02 -7.72 -0.15
CA LEU A 95 -2.66 -9.10 0.25
C LEU A 95 -3.16 -9.46 1.66
N GLY A 96 -2.93 -8.57 2.63
CA GLY A 96 -3.16 -8.88 4.04
C GLY A 96 -4.57 -8.63 4.57
N CYS A 97 -5.46 -8.04 3.77
CA CYS A 97 -6.85 -7.80 4.16
C CYS A 97 -7.66 -9.09 4.05
N ASP A 98 -8.49 -9.38 5.04
CA ASP A 98 -9.40 -10.55 5.04
C ASP A 98 -10.21 -10.67 3.74
N PHE A 99 -10.66 -9.54 3.20
CA PHE A 99 -11.39 -9.49 1.94
C PHE A 99 -10.49 -9.81 0.74
N ALA A 100 -9.33 -9.14 0.64
CA ALA A 100 -8.38 -9.38 -0.43
C ALA A 100 -7.90 -10.84 -0.43
N TRP A 101 -7.65 -11.41 0.75
CA TRP A 101 -7.26 -12.80 0.91
C TRP A 101 -8.33 -13.77 0.40
N GLN A 102 -9.61 -13.53 0.67
CA GLN A 102 -10.69 -14.34 0.13
C GLN A 102 -10.72 -14.33 -1.40
N VAL A 103 -10.50 -13.16 -2.02
CA VAL A 103 -10.40 -13.04 -3.48
C VAL A 103 -9.24 -13.88 -4.02
N TRP A 104 -8.06 -13.78 -3.39
CA TRP A 104 -6.90 -14.59 -3.76
C TRP A 104 -7.16 -16.08 -3.61
N CYS A 105 -7.71 -16.53 -2.48
CA CYS A 105 -8.06 -17.93 -2.27
C CYS A 105 -9.03 -18.44 -3.34
N ALA A 106 -10.10 -17.69 -3.65
CA ALA A 106 -11.06 -18.09 -4.67
C ALA A 106 -10.43 -18.23 -6.05
N TRP A 107 -9.60 -17.26 -6.45
CA TRP A 107 -8.91 -17.29 -7.74
C TRP A 107 -7.84 -18.40 -7.80
N LEU A 108 -7.09 -18.62 -6.72
CA LEU A 108 -6.11 -19.70 -6.62
C LEU A 108 -6.75 -21.08 -6.67
N SER A 109 -7.88 -21.27 -6.00
CA SER A 109 -8.69 -22.48 -6.09
C SER A 109 -9.17 -22.72 -7.53
N PHE A 110 -9.60 -21.66 -8.23
CA PHE A 110 -10.00 -21.75 -9.63
C PHE A 110 -8.85 -22.19 -10.55
N VAL A 111 -7.63 -21.67 -10.32
CA VAL A 111 -6.43 -22.02 -11.12
C VAL A 111 -5.79 -23.34 -10.66
N GLY A 112 -6.27 -23.94 -9.57
CA GLY A 112 -5.71 -25.18 -9.01
C GLY A 112 -4.31 -25.02 -8.43
N ARG A 113 -3.95 -23.83 -7.94
CA ARG A 113 -2.63 -23.54 -7.37
C ARG A 113 -2.70 -23.33 -5.87
N GLN A 114 -1.74 -23.91 -5.16
CA GLN A 114 -1.46 -23.54 -3.78
C GLN A 114 -0.46 -22.40 -3.77
N TRP A 115 -0.70 -21.41 -2.91
CA TRP A 115 0.12 -20.21 -2.83
C TRP A 115 0.51 -19.93 -1.37
N PRO A 116 1.80 -19.87 -1.04
CA PRO A 116 2.23 -19.48 0.30
C PRO A 116 1.99 -17.98 0.50
N TYR A 117 1.39 -17.60 1.62
CA TYR A 117 1.16 -16.20 1.96
C TYR A 117 2.51 -15.44 2.03
N PRO A 118 2.78 -14.48 1.12
CA PRO A 118 4.03 -13.74 1.12
C PRO A 118 4.02 -12.63 2.15
N ARG A 119 5.19 -12.27 2.66
CA ARG A 119 5.33 -11.23 3.70
C ARG A 119 5.31 -9.83 3.10
N MET A 120 5.67 -9.70 1.82
CA MET A 120 5.78 -8.42 1.12
C MET A 120 5.16 -8.45 -0.28
N LEU A 121 4.68 -7.29 -0.74
CA LEU A 121 4.15 -7.10 -2.10
C LEU A 121 5.17 -7.48 -3.19
N LYS A 122 6.44 -7.18 -2.94
CA LYS A 122 7.55 -7.53 -3.84
C LYS A 122 7.72 -9.03 -3.99
N GLU A 123 7.79 -9.76 -2.87
CA GLU A 123 7.93 -11.22 -2.85
C GLU A 123 6.73 -11.89 -3.56
N HIS A 124 5.52 -11.38 -3.30
CA HIS A 124 4.32 -11.80 -4.00
C HIS A 124 4.47 -11.60 -5.51
N PHE A 125 4.86 -10.41 -5.96
CA PHE A 125 5.01 -10.13 -7.38
C PHE A 125 6.08 -11.01 -8.04
N ILE A 126 7.26 -11.16 -7.42
CA ILE A 126 8.37 -11.96 -7.97
C ILE A 126 7.94 -13.41 -8.18
N SER A 127 7.31 -14.02 -7.18
CA SER A 127 6.85 -15.40 -7.27
C SER A 127 5.86 -15.62 -8.43
N TRP A 128 5.08 -14.61 -8.84
CA TRP A 128 4.24 -14.69 -10.05
C TRP A 128 5.05 -14.52 -11.35
N THR A 129 6.07 -13.66 -11.34
CA THR A 129 6.86 -13.34 -12.54
C THR A 129 7.87 -14.43 -12.93
N GLU A 130 8.52 -15.09 -11.96
CA GLU A 130 9.45 -16.21 -12.23
C GLU A 130 8.71 -17.41 -12.82
N ILE A 131 7.48 -17.65 -12.36
CA ILE A 131 6.61 -18.70 -12.90
C ILE A 131 6.27 -18.43 -14.38
N SER A 132 6.06 -17.16 -14.75
CA SER A 132 5.76 -16.77 -16.14
C SER A 132 6.97 -16.89 -17.08
N ALA A 133 8.19 -16.60 -16.60
CA ALA A 133 9.41 -16.70 -17.41
C ALA A 133 9.68 -18.15 -17.88
N SER A 134 9.46 -19.13 -17.00
CA SER A 134 9.63 -20.55 -17.33
C SER A 134 8.64 -21.11 -18.37
N LYS A 135 7.56 -20.38 -18.67
CA LYS A 135 6.58 -20.76 -19.70
C LYS A 135 6.88 -20.10 -21.05
N GLU A 136 7.46 -18.90 -21.03
CA GLU A 136 7.88 -18.19 -22.23
C GLU A 136 9.08 -18.89 -22.88
N GLU A 137 10.06 -19.35 -22.08
CA GLU A 137 11.24 -20.09 -22.57
C GLU A 137 10.91 -21.48 -23.15
N ARG A 138 9.71 -22.02 -22.88
CA ARG A 138 9.24 -23.28 -23.48
C ARG A 138 8.46 -23.10 -24.78
N LYS A 139 8.26 -21.86 -25.23
CA LYS A 139 7.57 -21.52 -26.48
C LYS A 139 8.49 -20.88 -27.53
N MET A 140 9.75 -20.64 -27.20
CA MET A 140 10.83 -20.36 -28.17
C MET A 140 11.57 -21.65 -28.50
#